data_AF-L7MKW9-F1
#
_entry.id   AF-L7MKW9-F1
#
_cell.length_a   1.000
_cell.length_b   1.000
_cell.length_c   1.000
_cell.angle_alpha   90.00
_cell.angle_beta   90.00
_cell.angle_gamma   90.00
#
_symmetry.space_group_name_H-M   'P 1'
#
loop_
_entity.id
_entity.type
_entity.pdbx_description
1 polymer ?
#
loop_
_entity_poly.entity_id
_entity_poly.type
_entity_poly.pdbx_seq_one_letter_code
_entity_poly.pdbx_strand_id
1 'polypeptide(L)'
;MEAMSQGPLQTKIRHPADPSRYLYLAFDQSHIIKNIRSQFLAKQIGGNQEISAVYLKDLYRMQQGSPVKPVRFLTRKHVYPTNIEKMGVRTAIQNFSPPVTAAVSFL
;
A
#
# COMPACT_ATOMS: atom_id res chain seq x y z
N MET A 1 -4.72 -18.01 12.07
CA MET A 1 -3.57 -17.91 11.14
C MET A 1 -2.64 -19.03 11.55
N GLU A 2 -2.74 -20.18 10.89
CA GLU A 2 -1.93 -21.35 11.22
C GLU A 2 -0.50 -21.12 10.70
N ALA A 3 0.49 -21.37 11.56
CA ALA A 3 1.88 -21.37 11.14
C ALA A 3 2.11 -22.55 10.19
N MET A 4 2.71 -22.29 9.02
CA MET A 4 3.00 -23.34 8.01
C MET A 4 3.96 -24.43 8.52
N SER A 5 4.61 -24.19 9.66
CA SER A 5 5.30 -25.19 10.46
C SER A 5 4.77 -25.04 11.88
N GLN A 6 4.41 -26.14 12.56
CA GLN A 6 3.84 -26.13 13.92
C GLN A 6 4.82 -25.65 15.03
N GLY A 7 5.83 -24.86 14.65
CA GLY A 7 6.75 -24.20 15.57
C GLY A 7 6.27 -22.79 15.95
N PRO A 8 6.91 -22.18 16.96
CA PRO A 8 6.66 -20.79 17.30
C PRO A 8 6.97 -19.87 16.11
N LEU A 9 6.15 -18.83 15.92
CA LEU A 9 6.37 -17.82 14.89
C LEU A 9 7.68 -17.06 15.20
N GLN A 10 8.73 -17.30 14.42
CA GLN A 10 10.04 -16.66 14.58
C GLN A 10 10.45 -15.93 13.31
N THR A 11 11.03 -14.75 13.46
CA THR A 11 11.54 -13.92 12.34
C THR A 11 12.97 -14.24 11.95
N LYS A 12 13.61 -15.18 12.66
CA LYS A 12 14.96 -15.67 12.35
C LYS A 12 15.16 -17.09 12.86
N ILE A 13 16.01 -17.85 12.18
CA ILE A 13 16.45 -19.19 12.57
C ILE A 13 17.98 -19.25 12.52
N ARG A 14 18.61 -20.22 13.19
CA ARG A 14 20.05 -20.46 13.04
C ARG A 14 20.33 -21.13 11.70
N HIS A 15 21.46 -20.79 11.07
CA HIS A 15 21.87 -21.43 9.82
C HIS A 15 22.18 -22.92 10.08
N PRO A 16 21.65 -23.85 9.25
CA PRO A 16 21.74 -25.29 9.53
C PRO A 16 23.18 -25.84 9.54
N ALA A 17 24.09 -25.22 8.79
CA ALA A 17 25.51 -25.61 8.74
C ALA A 17 26.43 -24.77 9.65
N ASP A 18 25.96 -23.64 10.18
CA ASP A 18 26.79 -22.73 11.00
C ASP A 18 25.91 -22.03 12.05
N PRO A 19 25.81 -22.59 13.27
CA PRO A 19 24.95 -22.05 14.32
C PRO A 19 25.30 -20.63 14.79
N SER A 20 26.47 -20.09 14.43
CA SER A 20 26.85 -18.70 14.73
C SER A 20 26.12 -17.68 13.85
N ARG A 21 25.57 -18.11 12.71
CA ARG A 21 24.87 -17.26 11.74
C ARG A 21 23.36 -17.40 11.86
N TYR A 22 22.66 -16.29 11.64
CA TYR A 22 21.20 -16.24 11.58
C TYR A 22 20.70 -16.08 10.15
N LEU A 23 19.63 -16.79 9.82
CA LEU A 23 18.81 -16.61 8.63
C LEU A 23 17.57 -15.82 9.05
N TYR A 24 17.32 -14.69 8.41
CA TYR A 24 16.19 -13.82 8.73
C TYR A 24 15.05 -14.03 7.74
N LEU A 25 13.83 -14.06 8.25
CA LEU A 25 12.63 -14.03 7.45
C LEU A 25 12.47 -12.62 6.85
N ALA A 26 12.45 -12.54 5.53
CA ALA A 26 12.21 -11.32 4.79
C ALA A 26 10.99 -11.50 3.88
N PHE A 27 10.24 -10.41 3.71
CA PHE A 27 9.13 -10.34 2.78
C PHE A 27 9.46 -9.35 1.67
N ASP A 28 8.94 -9.60 0.47
CA ASP A 28 9.06 -8.64 -0.62
C ASP A 28 8.21 -7.38 -0.31
N GLN A 29 8.92 -6.29 -0.04
CA GLN A 29 8.34 -4.99 0.28
C GLN A 29 7.40 -4.49 -0.82
N SER A 30 7.72 -4.76 -2.09
CA SER A 30 6.92 -4.32 -3.22
C SER A 30 5.54 -5.00 -3.22
N HIS A 31 5.48 -6.27 -2.83
CA HIS A 31 4.23 -7.02 -2.69
C HIS A 31 3.42 -6.55 -1.49
N ILE A 32 4.07 -6.24 -0.37
CA ILE A 32 3.41 -5.65 0.80
C ILE A 32 2.70 -4.35 0.41
N ILE A 33 3.40 -3.40 -0.23
CA ILE A 33 2.83 -2.11 -0.61
C ILE A 33 1.69 -2.26 -1.64
N LYS A 34 1.84 -3.15 -2.63
CA LYS A 34 0.77 -3.46 -3.58
C LYS A 34 -0.49 -3.99 -2.87
N ASN A 35 -0.31 -4.86 -1.87
CA ASN A 35 -1.42 -5.42 -1.10
C ASN A 35 -2.09 -4.37 -0.22
N ILE A 36 -1.32 -3.54 0.48
CA ILE A 36 -1.84 -2.41 1.27
C ILE A 36 -2.68 -1.50 0.37
N ARG A 37 -2.15 -1.08 -0.78
CA ARG A 37 -2.91 -0.28 -1.77
C ARG A 37 -4.21 -0.98 -2.18
N SER A 38 -4.15 -2.26 -2.51
CA SER A 38 -5.35 -3.01 -2.94
C SER A 38 -6.41 -3.09 -1.85
N GLN A 39 -6.03 -3.32 -0.58
CA GLN A 39 -6.96 -3.33 0.55
C GLN A 39 -7.54 -1.93 0.81
N PHE A 40 -6.68 -0.91 0.84
CA PHE A 40 -7.06 0.49 1.04
C PHE A 40 -8.11 0.98 0.02
N LEU A 41 -7.97 0.61 -1.25
CA LEU A 41 -8.91 1.01 -2.30
C LEU A 41 -10.24 0.24 -2.28
N ALA A 42 -10.22 -1.00 -1.76
CA ALA A 42 -11.34 -1.93 -1.82
C ALA A 42 -12.28 -1.81 -0.61
N LYS A 43 -11.76 -1.46 0.56
CA LYS A 43 -12.54 -1.43 1.80
C LYS A 43 -12.02 -0.39 2.78
N GLN A 44 -12.87 -0.09 3.74
CA GLN A 44 -12.57 0.74 4.88
C GLN A 44 -11.73 -0.05 5.89
N ILE A 45 -10.71 0.60 6.44
CA ILE A 45 -9.75 0.00 7.38
C ILE A 45 -9.85 0.77 8.69
N GLY A 46 -9.70 0.13 9.85
CA GLY A 46 -9.46 0.86 11.11
C GLY A 46 -10.62 1.01 12.10
N GLY A 47 -11.61 0.11 12.11
CA GLY A 47 -12.61 0.06 13.20
C GLY A 47 -13.29 1.42 13.46
N ASN A 48 -13.10 1.99 14.66
CA ASN A 48 -13.67 3.29 15.04
C ASN A 48 -13.00 4.51 14.40
N GLN A 49 -11.77 4.39 13.88
CA GLN A 49 -11.07 5.44 13.15
C GLN A 49 -10.91 5.00 11.69
N GLU A 50 -11.92 5.32 10.90
CA GLU A 50 -12.05 4.82 9.54
C GLU A 50 -11.02 5.48 8.60
N ILE A 51 -10.12 4.65 8.08
CA ILE A 51 -9.19 5.00 7.01
C ILE A 51 -9.85 4.61 5.69
N SER A 52 -10.11 5.62 4.87
CA SER A 52 -10.83 5.47 3.62
C SER A 52 -10.11 6.03 2.41
N ALA A 53 -10.22 5.32 1.28
CA ALA A 53 -9.84 5.83 -0.02
C ALA A 53 -10.86 6.80 -0.66
N VAL A 54 -11.97 7.13 0.04
CA VAL A 54 -12.98 8.08 -0.45
C VAL A 54 -12.34 9.45 -0.72
N TYR A 55 -11.56 9.98 0.22
CA TYR A 55 -10.89 11.29 0.04
C TYR A 55 -9.92 11.31 -1.15
N LEU A 56 -9.24 10.18 -1.42
CA LEU A 56 -8.38 10.05 -2.61
C LEU A 56 -9.19 10.04 -3.91
N LYS A 57 -10.37 9.40 -3.90
CA LYS A 57 -11.32 9.39 -5.03
C LYS A 57 -11.88 10.79 -5.28
N ASP A 58 -12.19 11.53 -4.22
CA ASP A 58 -12.72 12.89 -4.32
C ASP A 58 -11.65 13.87 -4.78
N LEU A 59 -10.42 13.78 -4.27
CA LEU A 59 -9.27 14.52 -4.81
C LEU A 59 -9.12 14.31 -6.31
N TYR A 60 -9.19 13.05 -6.76
CA TYR A 60 -9.11 12.70 -8.17
C TYR A 60 -10.23 13.33 -9.00
N ARG A 61 -11.47 13.36 -8.49
CA ARG A 61 -12.62 13.97 -9.17
C ARG A 61 -12.48 15.50 -9.26
N MET A 62 -12.13 16.15 -8.16
CA MET A 62 -11.97 17.61 -8.09
C MET A 62 -10.92 18.12 -9.07
N GLN A 63 -9.80 17.41 -9.24
CA GLN A 63 -8.75 17.81 -10.17
C GLN A 63 -9.07 17.53 -11.66
N GLN A 64 -10.15 16.81 -12.00
CA GLN A 64 -10.49 16.55 -13.41
C GLN A 64 -10.94 17.83 -14.14
N GLY A 65 -11.62 18.74 -13.43
CA GLY A 65 -12.08 20.02 -13.98
C GLY A 65 -11.12 21.18 -13.75
N SER A 66 -10.01 20.97 -13.03
CA SER A 66 -9.09 22.05 -12.66
C SER A 66 -7.95 22.21 -13.67
N PRO A 67 -7.64 23.44 -14.12
CA PRO A 67 -6.46 23.70 -14.94
C PRO A 67 -5.15 23.47 -14.16
N VAL A 68 -5.16 23.67 -12.83
CA VAL A 68 -4.02 23.43 -11.95
C VAL A 68 -4.33 22.25 -11.03
N LYS A 69 -3.54 21.17 -11.15
CA LYS A 69 -3.74 19.94 -10.39
C LYS A 69 -2.84 19.91 -9.16
N PRO A 70 -3.39 19.81 -7.93
CA PRO A 70 -2.59 19.69 -6.71
C PRO A 70 -1.66 18.48 -6.75
N VAL A 71 -2.11 17.37 -7.36
CA VAL A 71 -1.31 16.14 -7.53
C VAL A 71 -1.23 15.76 -9.01
N ARG A 72 -0.22 16.27 -9.71
CA ARG A 72 -0.05 16.10 -11.17
C ARG A 72 -0.06 14.66 -11.68
N PHE A 73 0.42 13.70 -10.90
CA PHE A 73 0.53 12.29 -11.31
C PHE A 73 -0.70 11.46 -10.94
N LEU A 74 -1.63 12.00 -10.14
CA LEU A 74 -2.83 11.29 -9.73
C LEU A 74 -3.73 11.11 -10.96
N THR A 75 -3.98 9.86 -11.29
CA THR A 75 -4.68 9.45 -12.53
C THR A 75 -5.62 8.30 -12.21
N ARG A 76 -6.51 7.93 -13.14
CA ARG A 76 -7.48 6.83 -12.95
C ARG A 76 -6.81 5.58 -12.39
N LYS A 77 -5.66 5.17 -12.91
CA LYS A 77 -4.93 3.95 -12.50
C LYS A 77 -4.48 3.94 -11.03
N HIS A 78 -4.42 5.09 -10.37
CA HIS A 78 -4.09 5.19 -8.94
C HIS A 78 -5.30 4.83 -8.06
N VAL A 79 -6.50 5.14 -8.55
CA VAL A 79 -7.75 5.09 -7.79
C VAL A 79 -8.59 3.87 -8.18
N TYR A 80 -8.59 3.52 -9.47
CA TYR A 80 -9.35 2.44 -10.08
C TYR A 80 -8.43 1.57 -10.97
N PRO A 81 -7.41 0.89 -10.40
CA PRO A 81 -6.49 0.08 -11.17
C PRO A 81 -7.17 -1.20 -11.70
N THR A 82 -6.93 -1.53 -12.97
CA THR A 82 -7.19 -2.85 -13.55
C THR A 82 -6.25 -3.92 -12.98
N ASN A 83 -6.49 -5.20 -13.26
CA ASN A 83 -5.64 -6.29 -12.75
C ASN A 83 -4.18 -6.18 -13.21
N ILE A 84 -3.94 -5.69 -14.44
CA ILE A 84 -2.59 -5.44 -14.95
C ILE A 84 -1.98 -4.23 -14.21
N GLU A 85 -2.72 -3.13 -14.09
CA GLU A 85 -2.23 -1.90 -13.43
C GLU A 85 -1.97 -2.10 -11.92
N LYS A 86 -2.70 -3.01 -11.25
CA LYS A 86 -2.47 -3.39 -9.84
C LYS A 86 -1.05 -3.94 -9.63
N MET A 87 -0.41 -4.50 -10.65
CA MET A 87 0.96 -4.99 -10.53
C MET A 87 2.01 -3.87 -10.48
N GLY A 88 1.65 -2.65 -10.88
CA GLY A 88 2.51 -1.48 -10.78
C GLY A 88 2.82 -1.10 -9.33
N VAL A 89 4.10 -1.21 -8.94
CA VAL A 89 4.56 -0.83 -7.59
C VAL A 89 4.61 0.69 -7.45
N ARG A 90 5.03 1.41 -8.50
CA ARG A 90 5.14 2.87 -8.51
C ARG A 90 3.81 3.55 -8.18
N THR A 91 2.71 3.11 -8.81
CA THR A 91 1.37 3.67 -8.56
C THR A 91 0.90 3.38 -7.14
N ALA A 92 1.26 2.22 -6.58
CA ALA A 92 0.97 1.90 -5.18
C ALA A 92 1.71 2.81 -4.20
N ILE A 93 3.00 3.07 -4.42
CA ILE A 93 3.78 3.99 -3.60
C ILE A 93 3.23 5.41 -3.70
N GLN A 94 2.90 5.85 -4.91
CA GLN A 94 2.43 7.21 -5.17
C GLN A 94 1.12 7.55 -4.44
N ASN A 95 0.24 6.57 -4.19
CA ASN A 95 -0.98 6.79 -3.40
C ASN A 95 -0.69 7.25 -1.96
N PHE A 96 0.46 6.88 -1.41
CA PHE A 96 0.88 7.20 -0.04
C PHE A 96 2.00 8.24 -0.02
N SER A 97 2.18 8.99 -1.11
CA SER A 97 3.24 9.98 -1.22
C SER A 97 2.87 11.30 -0.54
N PRO A 98 3.86 12.09 -0.06
CA PRO A 98 3.61 13.36 0.62
C PRO A 98 2.72 14.35 -0.14
N PRO A 99 2.82 14.50 -1.48
CA PRO A 99 1.90 15.39 -2.21
C PRO A 99 0.44 14.96 -2.13
N VAL A 100 0.16 13.65 -2.09
CA VAL A 100 -1.21 13.14 -1.96
C VAL A 100 -1.74 13.40 -0.56
N THR A 101 -0.94 13.08 0.48
CA THR A 101 -1.37 13.28 1.87
C THR A 101 -1.58 14.75 2.19
N ALA A 102 -0.69 15.62 1.70
CA ALA A 102 -0.83 17.07 1.84
C ALA A 102 -2.07 17.60 1.12
N ALA A 103 -2.34 17.14 -0.11
CA ALA A 103 -3.54 17.58 -0.83
C ALA A 103 -4.83 17.14 -0.13
N VAL A 104 -4.86 15.91 0.40
CA VAL A 104 -6.02 15.37 1.13
C VAL A 104 -6.25 16.08 2.47
N SER A 105 -5.21 16.60 3.14
CA SER A 105 -5.39 17.33 4.41
C SER A 105 -6.09 18.69 4.26
N PHE A 106 -6.30 19.16 3.04
CA PHE A 106 -7.04 20.40 2.73
C PHE A 106 -8.40 20.14 2.06
N LEU A 107 -8.85 18.87 2.02
CA LEU A 107 -10.21 18.50 1.64
C LEU A 107 -11.14 18.51 2.84
#